data_AF-A0A1B0D310-F1
#
_entry.id   AF-A0A1B0D310-F1
#
_cell.length_a   1.000
_cell.length_b   1.000
_cell.length_c   1.000
_cell.angle_alpha   90.00
_cell.angle_beta   90.00
_cell.angle_gamma   90.00
#
_symmetry.space_group_name_H-M   'P 1'
#
loop_
_entity.id
_entity.type
_entity.pdbx_description
1 polymer ?
#
loop_
_entity_poly.entity_id
_entity_poly.type
_entity_poly.pdbx_seq_one_letter_code
_entity_poly.pdbx_strand_id
1 'polypeptide(L)'
;MLFNVQSEWMRLCTIVTDSEVDRAKNLLKTNMLLQLDGTTPICEDIGRQLLCYNRRIPLHELERRIDSVNAQNIRDVAMKYIYDRCPAVAAVGPVENLPEYNRIRSSMYWLRL
;
A
#
# COMPACT_ATOMS: atom_id res chain seq x y z
N MET A 1 0.13 -10.26 -16.32
CA MET A 1 0.06 -9.99 -14.86
C MET A 1 0.73 -8.66 -14.50
N LEU A 2 2.03 -8.47 -14.81
CA LEU A 2 2.74 -7.22 -14.46
C LEU A 2 2.09 -5.95 -15.03
N PHE A 3 1.65 -5.99 -16.30
CA PHE A 3 0.93 -4.89 -16.93
C PHE A 3 -0.29 -4.42 -16.12
N ASN A 4 -1.14 -5.33 -15.67
CA ASN A 4 -2.33 -5.02 -14.88
C ASN A 4 -1.96 -4.38 -13.53
N VAL A 5 -0.88 -4.88 -12.88
CA VAL A 5 -0.39 -4.30 -11.62
C VAL A 5 0.05 -2.86 -11.82
N GLN A 6 0.85 -2.59 -12.86
CA GLN A 6 1.32 -1.24 -13.16
C GLN A 6 0.19 -0.29 -13.56
N SER A 7 -0.81 -0.80 -14.30
CA SER A 7 -2.01 -0.04 -14.65
C SER A 7 -2.80 0.38 -13.41
N GLU A 8 -3.01 -0.52 -12.44
CA GLU A 8 -3.70 -0.16 -11.19
C GLU A 8 -2.88 0.81 -10.34
N TRP A 9 -1.56 0.68 -10.30
CA TRP A 9 -0.68 1.65 -9.64
C TRP A 9 -0.81 3.05 -10.24
N MET A 10 -0.88 3.17 -11.57
CA MET A 10 -1.08 4.46 -12.23
C MET A 10 -2.49 5.00 -12.00
N ARG A 11 -3.50 4.13 -11.92
CA ARG A 11 -4.86 4.51 -11.53
C ARG A 11 -4.91 5.08 -10.11
N LEU A 12 -4.23 4.45 -9.15
CA LEU A 12 -4.12 4.95 -7.77
C LEU A 12 -3.46 6.33 -7.70
N CYS A 13 -2.47 6.60 -8.57
CA CYS A 13 -1.82 7.92 -8.64
C CYS A 13 -2.75 9.02 -9.18
N THR A 14 -3.75 8.68 -10.00
CA THR A 14 -4.46 9.66 -10.84
C THR A 14 -5.97 9.74 -10.56
N ILE A 15 -6.66 8.60 -10.53
CA ILE A 15 -8.13 8.48 -10.54
C ILE A 15 -8.61 7.54 -9.41
N VAL A 16 -8.09 7.75 -8.19
CA VAL A 16 -8.64 7.07 -7.01
C VAL A 16 -9.93 7.79 -6.56
N THR A 17 -10.95 7.02 -6.20
CA THR A 17 -12.24 7.53 -5.75
C THR A 17 -12.41 7.41 -4.24
N ASP A 18 -13.16 8.31 -3.60
CA ASP A 18 -13.38 8.26 -2.16
C ASP A 18 -14.10 6.99 -1.71
N SER A 19 -15.01 6.43 -2.52
CA SER A 19 -15.73 5.19 -2.21
C SER A 19 -14.80 3.98 -2.13
N GLU A 20 -13.79 3.91 -3.00
CA GLU A 20 -12.75 2.87 -2.95
C GLU A 20 -11.86 3.04 -1.72
N VAL A 21 -11.54 4.28 -1.35
CA VAL A 21 -10.76 4.59 -0.14
C VAL A 21 -11.53 4.21 1.11
N ASP A 22 -12.83 4.52 1.20
CA ASP A 22 -13.68 4.14 2.32
C ASP A 22 -13.77 2.61 2.47
N ARG A 23 -13.93 1.90 1.35
CA ARG A 23 -13.90 0.44 1.36
C ARG A 23 -12.54 -0.10 1.83
N ALA A 24 -11.43 0.49 1.37
CA ALA A 24 -10.10 0.09 1.78
C ALA A 24 -9.82 0.38 3.27
N LYS A 25 -10.29 1.52 3.79
CA LYS A 25 -10.21 1.86 5.22
C LYS A 25 -10.93 0.81 6.08
N ASN A 26 -12.15 0.44 5.71
CA ASN A 26 -12.91 -0.59 6.42
C ASN A 26 -12.21 -1.95 6.37
N LEU A 27 -11.66 -2.33 5.21
CA LEU A 27 -10.90 -3.57 5.07
C LEU A 27 -9.65 -3.60 5.97
N LEU A 28 -8.90 -2.49 6.02
CA LEU A 28 -7.71 -2.36 6.85
C LEU A 28 -8.04 -2.43 8.34
N LYS A 29 -9.08 -1.72 8.81
CA LYS A 29 -9.54 -1.77 10.19
C LYS A 29 -9.91 -3.20 10.60
N THR A 30 -10.72 -3.88 9.79
CA THR A 30 -11.14 -5.26 10.06
C THR A 30 -9.95 -6.21 10.08
N ASN A 31 -9.04 -6.12 9.10
CA ASN A 31 -7.88 -7.00 9.05
C ASN A 31 -6.97 -6.82 10.27
N MET A 32 -6.72 -5.58 10.68
CA MET A 32 -5.86 -5.29 11.83
C MET A 32 -6.48 -5.78 13.15
N LEU A 33 -7.80 -5.63 13.34
CA LEU A 33 -8.46 -6.10 14.55
C LEU A 33 -8.50 -7.64 14.61
N LEU A 34 -8.72 -8.31 13.48
CA LEU A 34 -8.69 -9.77 13.41
C LEU A 34 -7.30 -10.35 13.66
N GLN A 35 -6.22 -9.61 13.34
CA GLN A 35 -4.86 -10.04 13.66
C GLN A 35 -4.55 -10.02 15.16
N LEU A 36 -5.32 -9.28 15.96
CA LEU A 36 -5.12 -9.15 17.41
C LEU A 36 -5.90 -10.19 18.22
N ASP A 37 -6.26 -11.32 17.61
CA ASP A 37 -6.93 -12.42 18.29
C ASP A 37 -5.93 -13.43 18.86
N GLY A 38 -6.01 -13.68 20.17
CA GLY A 38 -5.12 -14.58 20.91
C GLY A 38 -3.92 -13.88 21.58
N THR A 39 -3.32 -14.57 22.55
CA THR A 39 -2.25 -14.00 23.39
C THR A 39 -0.91 -13.84 22.66
N THR A 40 -0.58 -14.75 21.73
CA THR A 40 0.68 -14.71 20.98
C THR A 40 0.76 -13.52 20.02
N PRO A 41 -0.26 -13.24 19.16
CA PRO A 41 -0.22 -12.07 18.28
C PRO A 41 -0.23 -10.76 19.06
N ILE A 42 -0.95 -10.69 20.19
CA ILE A 42 -0.93 -9.51 21.07
C ILE A 42 0.47 -9.26 21.64
N CYS A 43 1.18 -10.31 22.08
CA CYS A 43 2.54 -10.18 22.61
C CYS A 43 3.52 -9.68 21.54
N GLU A 44 3.43 -10.22 20.32
CA GLU A 44 4.22 -9.78 19.17
C GLU A 44 3.93 -8.32 18.82
N ASP A 45 2.65 -7.92 18.75
CA ASP A 45 2.25 -6.54 18.49
C ASP A 45 2.82 -5.56 19.52
N ILE A 46 2.75 -5.90 20.81
CA ILE A 46 3.34 -5.08 21.89
C ILE A 46 4.85 -4.92 21.66
N GLY A 47 5.57 -6.02 21.47
CA GLY A 47 7.03 -5.99 21.28
C GLY A 47 7.44 -5.21 20.04
N ARG A 48 6.81 -5.48 18.90
CA ARG A 48 7.09 -4.81 17.62
C ARG A 48 6.81 -3.31 17.71
N GLN A 49 5.67 -2.90 18.25
CA GLN A 49 5.34 -1.47 18.37
C GLN A 49 6.28 -0.75 19.35
N LEU A 50 6.68 -1.41 20.44
CA LEU A 50 7.66 -0.84 21.37
C LEU A 50 9.01 -0.61 20.67
N LEU A 51 9.46 -1.53 19.83
CA LEU A 51 10.72 -1.37 19.09
C LEU A 51 10.61 -0.33 17.96
N CYS A 52 9.51 -0.31 17.21
CA CYS A 52 9.35 0.60 16.07
C CYS A 52 8.98 2.04 16.47
N TYR A 53 8.16 2.21 17.51
CA TYR A 53 7.53 3.48 17.87
C TYR A 53 7.83 3.93 19.29
N ASN A 54 8.58 3.14 20.07
CA ASN A 54 8.84 3.38 21.49
C ASN A 54 7.58 3.47 22.37
N ARG A 55 6.44 2.98 21.86
CA ARG A 55 5.17 2.91 22.57
C ARG A 55 4.21 1.97 21.85
N ARG A 56 3.23 1.46 22.58
CA ARG A 56 2.07 0.82 21.96
C ARG A 56 1.03 1.89 21.59
N ILE A 57 0.66 1.93 20.31
CA ILE A 57 -0.37 2.84 19.80
C ILE A 57 -1.73 2.26 20.17
N PRO A 58 -2.59 3.00 20.88
CA PRO A 58 -3.92 2.52 21.23
C PRO A 58 -4.82 2.45 19.99
N LEU A 59 -5.74 1.48 19.99
CA LEU A 59 -6.59 1.18 18.82
C LEU A 59 -7.41 2.39 18.35
N HIS A 60 -7.95 3.20 19.27
CA HIS A 60 -8.74 4.39 18.92
C HIS A 60 -7.90 5.48 18.22
N GLU A 61 -6.61 5.61 18.56
CA GLU A 61 -5.72 6.55 17.88
C GLU A 61 -5.45 6.07 16.45
N LEU A 62 -5.19 4.77 16.30
CA LEU A 62 -4.95 4.18 15.00
C LEU A 62 -6.20 4.26 14.10
N GLU A 63 -7.37 3.98 14.65
CA GLU A 63 -8.64 4.13 13.94
C GLU A 63 -8.85 5.56 13.43
N ARG A 64 -8.64 6.56 14.29
CA ARG A 64 -8.73 7.98 13.90
C ARG A 64 -7.74 8.34 12.80
N ARG A 65 -6.51 7.79 12.85
CA ARG A 65 -5.50 8.01 11.80
C ARG A 65 -5.94 7.40 10.47
N ILE A 66 -6.51 6.19 10.47
CA ILE A 66 -7.05 5.56 9.25
C ILE A 66 -8.19 6.40 8.67
N ASP A 67 -9.11 6.87 9.52
CA ASP A 67 -10.27 7.64 9.07
C ASP A 67 -9.92 9.02 8.50
N SER A 68 -8.81 9.59 8.97
CA SER A 68 -8.32 10.87 8.46
C SER A 68 -7.81 10.81 7.01
N VAL A 69 -7.61 9.62 6.45
CA VAL A 69 -7.15 9.43 5.07
C VAL A 69 -8.30 9.63 4.08
N ASN A 70 -8.10 10.56 3.13
CA ASN A 70 -8.99 10.81 2.00
C ASN A 70 -8.34 10.43 0.65
N ALA A 71 -9.08 10.53 -0.45
CA ALA A 71 -8.55 10.25 -1.79
C ALA A 71 -7.37 11.15 -2.19
N GLN A 72 -7.34 12.41 -1.73
CA GLN A 72 -6.20 13.30 -1.99
C GLN A 72 -4.91 12.80 -1.33
N ASN A 73 -4.98 12.43 -0.05
CA ASN A 73 -3.84 11.86 0.67
C ASN A 73 -3.29 10.61 -0.04
N ILE A 74 -4.18 9.73 -0.53
CA ILE A 74 -3.77 8.55 -1.29
C ILE A 74 -3.06 8.93 -2.59
N ARG A 75 -3.61 9.90 -3.35
CA ARG A 75 -2.95 10.39 -4.58
C ARG A 75 -1.60 11.00 -4.30
N ASP A 76 -1.47 11.82 -3.26
CA ASP A 76 -0.20 12.48 -2.91
C ASP A 76 0.87 11.45 -2.51
N VAL A 77 0.49 10.44 -1.72
CA VAL A 77 1.37 9.34 -1.32
C VAL A 77 1.76 8.49 -2.55
N ALA A 78 0.80 8.15 -3.40
CA ALA A 78 1.05 7.38 -4.61
C ALA A 78 1.95 8.16 -5.60
N MET A 79 1.73 9.45 -5.79
CA MET A 79 2.60 10.32 -6.58
C MET A 79 4.02 10.40 -6.01
N LYS A 80 4.16 10.41 -4.68
CA LYS A 80 5.47 10.48 -4.03
C LYS A 80 6.27 9.17 -4.19
N TYR A 81 5.63 8.02 -3.95
CA TYR A 81 6.32 6.73 -3.79
C TYR A 81 6.22 5.80 -5.00
N ILE A 82 5.20 5.95 -5.85
CA ILE A 82 4.94 5.06 -6.98
C ILE A 82 5.25 5.76 -8.30
N TYR A 83 4.72 6.97 -8.50
CA TYR A 83 4.83 7.67 -9.77
C TYR A 83 6.28 8.03 -10.10
N ASP A 84 6.71 7.65 -11.31
CA ASP A 84 8.04 7.90 -11.87
C ASP A 84 9.21 7.43 -10.96
N ARG A 85 8.98 6.38 -10.15
CA ARG A 85 10.03 5.76 -9.33
C ARG A 85 10.60 4.51 -10.00
N CYS A 86 11.88 4.24 -9.73
CA CYS A 86 12.55 3.04 -10.18
C CYS A 86 12.17 1.85 -9.28
N PRO A 87 11.45 0.83 -9.79
CA PRO A 87 11.08 -0.32 -8.99
C PRO A 87 12.29 -1.26 -8.81
N ALA A 88 12.27 -2.07 -7.75
CA ALA A 88 13.14 -3.23 -7.63
C ALA A 88 12.40 -4.47 -8.16
N VAL A 89 13.05 -5.25 -9.03
CA VAL A 89 12.44 -6.42 -9.66
C VAL A 89 13.30 -7.64 -9.37
N ALA A 90 12.71 -8.66 -8.76
CA ALA A 90 13.31 -9.97 -8.54
C ALA A 90 12.34 -11.04 -9.05
N ALA A 91 12.84 -12.00 -9.82
CA ALA A 91 12.03 -13.07 -10.39
C ALA A 91 12.82 -14.38 -10.43
N VAL A 92 12.15 -15.49 -10.15
CA VAL A 92 12.73 -16.84 -10.07
C VAL A 92 11.80 -17.82 -10.78
N GLY A 93 12.36 -18.75 -11.56
CA GLY A 93 11.62 -19.77 -12.33
C GLY A 93 11.53 -19.44 -13.82
N PRO A 94 10.50 -19.92 -14.54
CA PRO A 94 10.32 -19.67 -15.98
C PRO A 94 9.85 -18.23 -16.22
N VAL A 95 10.81 -17.30 -16.30
CA VAL A 95 10.58 -15.84 -16.38
C VAL A 95 10.76 -15.27 -17.79
N GLU A 96 10.68 -16.11 -18.81
CA GLU A 96 10.89 -15.73 -20.22
C GLU A 96 9.93 -14.63 -20.71
N ASN A 97 8.72 -14.58 -20.13
CA ASN A 97 7.71 -13.56 -20.45
C ASN A 97 7.75 -12.35 -19.49
N LEU A 98 8.76 -12.25 -18.61
CA LEU A 98 8.93 -11.07 -17.76
C LEU A 98 9.46 -9.92 -18.62
N PRO A 99 8.81 -8.75 -18.63
CA PRO A 99 9.32 -7.59 -19.36
C PRO A 99 10.70 -7.16 -18.87
N GLU A 100 11.53 -6.68 -19.78
CA GLU A 100 12.80 -6.06 -19.43
C GLU A 100 12.60 -4.85 -18.51
N TYR A 101 13.60 -4.56 -17.68
CA TYR A 101 13.55 -3.49 -16.70
C TYR A 101 13.13 -2.13 -17.29
N ASN A 102 13.61 -1.79 -18.49
CA ASN A 102 13.26 -0.54 -19.17
C ASN A 102 11.75 -0.43 -19.45
N ARG A 103 11.11 -1.53 -19.84
CA ARG A 103 9.66 -1.58 -20.07
C ARG A 103 8.87 -1.51 -18.76
N ILE A 104 9.42 -2.10 -17.70
CA ILE A 104 8.83 -1.99 -16.36
C ILE A 104 8.90 -0.53 -15.90
N ARG A 105 10.07 0.10 -16.00
CA ARG A 105 10.29 1.49 -15.58
C ARG A 105 9.49 2.50 -16.40
N SER A 106 9.34 2.28 -17.70
CA SER A 106 8.54 3.17 -18.56
C SER A 106 7.04 3.11 -18.24
N SER A 107 6.57 1.99 -17.67
CA SER A 107 5.18 1.82 -17.25
C SER A 107 4.88 2.39 -15.85
N MET A 108 5.85 3.05 -15.21
CA MET A 108 5.69 3.71 -13.89
C MET A 108 5.24 5.18 -13.98
N TYR A 109 4.90 5.66 -15.17
CA TYR A 109 4.28 6.96 -15.41
C TYR A 109 3.36 6.88 -16.62
N TRP A 110 2.45 7.85 -16.77
CA TRP A 110 1.60 7.96 -17.95
C TRP A 110 1.91 9.24 -18.72
N LEU A 111 2.18 9.10 -20.02
CA LEU A 111 2.23 10.22 -20.96
C LEU A 111 0.81 10.53 -21.41
N ARG A 112 0.13 11.43 -20.69
CA ARG A 112 -1.15 11.99 -21.11
C ARG A 112 -0.88 13.44 -21.52
N LEU A 113 -0.92 13.71 -22.83
CA LEU A 113 -1.05 15.07 -23.38
C LEU A 113 -2.45 15.60 -23.07
#